data_AF-A0A2V7P6V6-F1
#
_entry.id   AF-A0A2V7P6V6-F1
#
_cell.length_a   1.000
_cell.length_b   1.000
_cell.length_c   1.000
_cell.angle_alpha   90.00
_cell.angle_beta   90.00
_cell.angle_gamma   90.00
#
_symmetry.space_group_name_H-M   'P 1'
#
loop_
_entity.id
_entity.type
_entity.pdbx_description
1 polymer ?
#
loop_
_entity_poly.entity_id
_entity_poly.type
_entity_poly.pdbx_seq_one_letter_code
_entity_poly.pdbx_strand_id
1 'polypeptide(L)'
;MNPFTLVPLFVYSLAATLWPAQIDGHRRGRELLLLEIVFVAAAIGAGMLLDNLVVPRAAGLWWGRAGLFATAYLYVCGRGIVVVRAVLELPALQMRRDEDRNAGAVDIARGRTIGVLERALAVTLVLLGQYGALGLIVAAKSLARFKALEDREFAEYFLIGTLASLLLGLLGGVAVRLVLSKS
;
A
#
# COMPACT_ATOMS: atom_id res chain seq x y z
N MET A 1 -10.85 15.21 -13.76
CA MET A 1 -9.92 14.34 -14.53
C MET A 1 -10.65 13.03 -14.75
N ASN A 2 -10.71 12.52 -15.99
CA ASN A 2 -11.59 11.38 -16.26
C ASN A 2 -11.08 10.15 -15.51
N PRO A 3 -11.84 9.56 -14.57
CA PRO A 3 -11.33 8.46 -13.75
C PRO A 3 -10.96 7.19 -14.56
N PHE A 4 -11.34 7.13 -15.85
CA PHE A 4 -10.88 6.11 -16.79
C PHE A 4 -9.37 6.13 -17.06
N THR A 5 -8.69 7.25 -16.85
CA THR A 5 -7.21 7.33 -16.92
C THR A 5 -6.53 6.37 -15.94
N LEU A 6 -7.24 5.90 -14.91
CA LEU A 6 -6.72 4.98 -13.91
C LEU A 6 -7.02 3.51 -14.22
N VAL A 7 -7.73 3.20 -15.31
CA VAL A 7 -7.99 1.80 -15.73
C VAL A 7 -6.70 1.00 -15.95
N PRO A 8 -5.63 1.52 -16.58
CA PRO A 8 -4.36 0.80 -16.68
C PRO A 8 -3.76 0.50 -15.29
N LEU A 9 -3.90 1.44 -14.35
CA LEU A 9 -3.42 1.31 -12.98
C LEU A 9 -4.26 0.33 -12.17
N PHE A 10 -5.57 0.25 -12.45
CA PHE A 10 -6.49 -0.74 -11.92
C PHE A 10 -6.14 -2.15 -12.41
N VAL A 11 -6.00 -2.33 -13.73
CA VAL A 11 -5.67 -3.62 -14.37
C VAL A 11 -4.33 -4.11 -13.85
N TYR A 12 -3.34 -3.22 -13.74
CA TYR A 12 -2.06 -3.55 -13.12
C TYR A 12 -2.23 -3.97 -11.66
N SER A 13 -2.93 -3.17 -10.84
CA SER A 13 -3.12 -3.47 -9.42
C SER A 13 -3.82 -4.81 -9.21
N LEU A 14 -4.80 -5.14 -10.06
CA LEU A 14 -5.50 -6.41 -10.05
C LEU A 14 -4.58 -7.57 -10.47
N ALA A 15 -3.90 -7.46 -11.62
CA ALA A 15 -2.98 -8.49 -12.11
C ALA A 15 -1.83 -8.75 -11.14
N ALA A 16 -1.32 -7.69 -10.52
CA ALA A 16 -0.20 -7.74 -9.60
C ALA A 16 -0.61 -8.22 -8.19
N THR A 17 -1.87 -8.06 -7.79
CA THR A 17 -2.43 -8.66 -6.57
C THR A 17 -2.68 -10.16 -6.77
N LEU A 18 -3.02 -10.58 -7.98
CA LEU A 18 -3.22 -12.00 -8.33
C LEU A 18 -1.92 -12.73 -8.68
N TRP A 19 -0.80 -12.00 -8.82
CA TRP A 19 0.48 -12.58 -9.21
C TRP A 19 1.17 -13.34 -8.05
N PRO A 20 1.35 -14.68 -8.12
CA PRO A 20 1.84 -15.49 -7.01
C PRO A 20 3.31 -15.28 -6.62
N ALA A 21 4.12 -14.64 -7.47
CA ALA A 21 5.56 -14.51 -7.24
C ALA A 21 5.95 -13.52 -6.12
N GLN A 22 4.98 -13.01 -5.35
CA GLN A 22 5.25 -12.30 -4.09
C GLN A 22 5.78 -13.23 -2.97
N ILE A 23 5.81 -14.56 -3.20
CA ILE A 23 6.13 -15.59 -2.19
C ILE A 23 7.62 -16.02 -2.21
N ASP A 24 8.38 -15.74 -3.26
CA ASP A 24 9.78 -16.17 -3.34
C ASP A 24 10.71 -15.20 -2.62
N GLY A 25 11.05 -15.52 -1.36
CA GLY A 25 11.96 -14.76 -0.47
C GLY A 25 13.43 -14.67 -0.92
N HIS A 26 13.71 -14.87 -2.21
CA HIS A 26 15.04 -14.87 -2.82
C HIS A 26 15.38 -13.58 -3.59
N ARG A 27 14.41 -12.68 -3.88
CA ARG A 27 14.68 -11.44 -4.61
C ARG A 27 14.93 -10.26 -3.67
N ARG A 28 15.99 -9.49 -3.92
CA ARG A 28 16.39 -8.30 -3.15
C ARG A 28 15.24 -7.26 -3.22
N GLY A 29 14.70 -6.79 -2.09
CA GLY A 29 13.57 -5.85 -2.05
C GLY A 29 13.75 -4.59 -2.90
N ARG A 30 15.01 -4.18 -3.13
CA ARG A 30 15.37 -3.07 -4.03
C ARG A 30 15.01 -3.32 -5.51
N GLU A 31 15.16 -4.54 -6.00
CA GLU A 31 14.81 -4.90 -7.39
C GLU A 31 13.28 -4.92 -7.58
N LEU A 32 12.55 -5.35 -6.55
CA LEU A 32 11.09 -5.31 -6.53
C LEU A 32 10.57 -3.86 -6.54
N LEU A 33 11.16 -2.96 -5.74
CA LEU A 33 10.80 -1.53 -5.77
C LEU A 33 11.06 -0.86 -7.11
N LEU A 34 12.21 -1.14 -7.73
CA LEU A 34 12.53 -0.54 -9.03
C LEU A 34 11.52 -0.98 -10.09
N LEU A 35 11.14 -2.27 -10.07
CA LEU A 35 10.11 -2.80 -10.96
C LEU A 35 8.75 -2.15 -10.69
N GLU A 36 8.38 -1.95 -9.41
CA GLU A 36 7.15 -1.23 -9.02
C GLU A 36 7.12 0.19 -9.56
N ILE A 37 8.18 0.97 -9.33
CA ILE A 37 8.24 2.37 -9.71
C ILE A 37 8.10 2.52 -11.23
N VAL A 38 8.81 1.68 -11.99
CA VAL A 38 8.72 1.67 -13.46
C VAL A 38 7.31 1.33 -13.92
N PHE A 39 6.66 0.35 -13.30
CA PHE A 39 5.32 -0.09 -13.71
C PHE A 39 4.24 0.94 -13.35
N VAL A 40 4.31 1.55 -12.17
CA VAL A 40 3.41 2.63 -11.77
C VAL A 40 3.59 3.83 -12.69
N ALA A 41 4.83 4.22 -13.00
CA ALA A 41 5.11 5.30 -13.94
C ALA A 41 4.55 4.98 -15.35
N ALA A 42 4.72 3.74 -15.82
CA ALA A 42 4.15 3.29 -17.09
C ALA A 42 2.62 3.31 -17.09
N ALA A 43 1.97 2.88 -16.00
CA ALA A 43 0.52 2.88 -15.87
C ALA A 43 -0.05 4.31 -15.82
N ILE A 44 0.60 5.23 -15.12
CA ILE A 44 0.24 6.66 -15.13
C ILE A 44 0.42 7.25 -16.54
N GLY A 45 1.55 6.97 -17.19
CA GLY A 45 1.82 7.43 -18.55
C GLY A 45 0.80 6.93 -19.57
N ALA A 46 0.47 5.63 -19.52
CA ALA A 46 -0.58 5.04 -20.34
C ALA A 46 -1.96 5.68 -20.07
N GLY A 47 -2.27 5.97 -18.80
CA GLY A 47 -3.47 6.69 -18.41
C GLY A 47 -3.57 8.09 -19.02
N MET A 48 -2.47 8.85 -19.00
CA MET A 48 -2.38 10.18 -19.60
C MET A 48 -2.53 10.15 -21.13
N LEU A 49 -1.93 9.15 -21.79
CA LEU A 49 -2.05 8.95 -23.24
C LEU A 49 -3.49 8.62 -23.67
N LEU A 50 -4.20 7.83 -22.87
CA LEU A 50 -5.57 7.42 -23.14
C LEU A 50 -6.60 8.51 -22.83
N ASP A 51 -6.28 9.52 -22.00
CA ASP A 51 -7.22 10.58 -21.59
C ASP A 51 -7.82 11.34 -22.79
N ASN A 52 -7.01 11.58 -23.83
CA ASN A 52 -7.42 12.25 -25.06
C ASN A 52 -8.43 11.46 -25.90
N LEU A 53 -8.60 10.16 -25.63
CA LEU A 53 -9.50 9.27 -26.36
C LEU A 53 -10.80 8.98 -25.60
N VAL A 54 -10.91 9.36 -24.33
CA VAL A 54 -12.09 9.04 -23.50
C VAL A 54 -13.14 10.14 -23.58
N VAL A 55 -14.27 9.85 -24.22
CA VAL A 55 -15.46 10.73 -24.21
C VAL A 55 -16.20 10.56 -22.88
N PRO A 56 -16.40 11.63 -22.08
CA PRO A 56 -17.07 11.55 -20.80
C PRO A 56 -18.57 11.22 -20.98
N ARG A 57 -19.03 10.11 -20.38
CA ARG A 57 -20.45 9.72 -20.27
C ARG A 57 -20.84 9.60 -18.80
N ALA A 58 -22.08 9.97 -18.44
CA ALA A 58 -22.57 9.94 -17.05
C ALA A 58 -22.42 8.57 -16.37
N ALA A 59 -22.76 7.47 -17.07
CA ALA A 59 -22.54 6.11 -16.56
C ALA A 59 -21.05 5.78 -16.37
N GLY A 60 -20.18 6.30 -17.25
CA GLY A 60 -18.74 6.10 -17.16
C GLY A 60 -18.10 6.83 -15.97
N LEU A 61 -18.68 7.95 -15.53
CA LEU A 61 -18.19 8.70 -14.38
C LEU A 61 -18.34 7.89 -13.08
N TRP A 62 -19.43 7.14 -12.93
CA TRP A 62 -19.66 6.27 -11.76
C TRP A 62 -18.71 5.07 -11.74
N TRP A 63 -18.57 4.40 -12.88
CA TRP A 63 -17.62 3.28 -13.06
C TRP A 63 -16.18 3.70 -12.84
N GLY A 64 -15.78 4.88 -13.29
CA GLY A 64 -14.43 5.36 -13.04
C GLY A 64 -14.21 5.70 -11.56
N ARG A 65 -15.18 6.29 -10.85
CA ARG A 65 -15.03 6.50 -9.39
C ARG A 65 -14.86 5.18 -8.66
N ALA A 66 -15.67 4.17 -9.00
CA ALA A 66 -15.52 2.81 -8.48
C ALA A 66 -14.13 2.22 -8.80
N GLY A 67 -13.66 2.38 -10.04
CA GLY A 67 -12.34 1.95 -10.48
C GLY A 67 -11.19 2.65 -9.75
N LEU A 68 -11.30 3.96 -9.48
CA LEU A 68 -10.34 4.73 -8.69
C LEU A 68 -10.23 4.19 -7.26
N PHE A 69 -11.36 3.97 -6.58
CA PHE A 69 -11.34 3.38 -5.25
C PHE A 69 -10.73 1.97 -5.29
N ALA A 70 -11.18 1.12 -6.20
CA ALA A 70 -10.69 -0.25 -6.29
C ALA A 70 -9.17 -0.29 -6.58
N THR A 71 -8.67 0.61 -7.44
CA THR A 71 -7.23 0.77 -7.72
C THR A 71 -6.46 1.13 -6.45
N ALA A 72 -6.92 2.15 -5.72
CA ALA A 72 -6.24 2.58 -4.51
C ALA A 72 -6.22 1.49 -3.44
N TYR A 73 -7.34 0.81 -3.19
CA TYR A 73 -7.40 -0.28 -2.23
C TYR A 73 -6.54 -1.47 -2.65
N LEU A 74 -6.62 -1.91 -3.92
CA LEU A 74 -5.81 -3.03 -4.41
C LEU A 74 -4.31 -2.71 -4.38
N TYR A 75 -3.92 -1.51 -4.80
CA TYR A 75 -2.52 -1.10 -4.79
C TYR A 75 -1.98 -1.01 -3.36
N VAL A 76 -2.64 -0.24 -2.49
CA VAL A 76 -2.19 -0.03 -1.12
C VAL A 76 -2.21 -1.35 -0.34
N CYS A 77 -3.28 -2.15 -0.43
CA CYS A 77 -3.41 -3.39 0.34
C CYS A 77 -2.57 -4.54 -0.25
N GLY A 78 -2.66 -4.77 -1.55
CA GLY A 78 -1.98 -5.88 -2.24
C GLY A 78 -0.49 -5.62 -2.43
N ARG A 79 -0.11 -4.48 -2.99
CA ARG A 79 1.30 -4.18 -3.32
C ARG A 79 2.07 -3.48 -2.20
N GLY A 80 1.37 -2.86 -1.25
CA GLY A 80 2.05 -2.16 -0.17
C GLY A 80 2.95 -3.02 0.72
N ILE A 81 2.78 -4.35 0.76
CA ILE A 81 3.70 -5.23 1.49
C ILE A 81 5.09 -5.25 0.86
N VAL A 82 5.16 -5.15 -0.47
CA VAL A 82 6.43 -5.09 -1.21
C VAL A 82 7.14 -3.78 -0.89
N VAL A 83 6.40 -2.67 -0.87
CA VAL A 83 6.92 -1.35 -0.53
C VAL A 83 7.43 -1.32 0.91
N VAL A 84 6.62 -1.78 1.87
CA VAL A 84 7.00 -1.80 3.29
C VAL A 84 8.21 -2.72 3.52
N ARG A 85 8.23 -3.92 2.94
CA ARG A 85 9.39 -4.82 3.04
C ARG A 85 10.66 -4.18 2.49
N ALA A 86 10.56 -3.51 1.36
CA ALA A 86 11.74 -2.93 0.75
C ALA A 86 12.26 -1.68 1.50
N VAL A 87 11.39 -0.96 2.22
CA VAL A 87 11.81 0.06 3.19
C VAL A 87 12.56 -0.59 4.35
N LEU A 88 12.04 -1.69 4.90
CA LEU A 88 12.66 -2.42 6.00
C LEU A 88 14.00 -3.07 5.61
N GLU A 89 14.19 -3.41 4.33
CA GLU A 89 15.42 -4.00 3.78
C GLU A 89 16.47 -2.95 3.34
N LEU A 90 16.25 -1.66 3.61
CA LEU A 90 17.22 -0.63 3.23
C LEU A 90 18.57 -0.87 3.93
N PRO A 91 19.72 -0.74 3.23
CA PRO A 91 21.05 -0.96 3.81
C PRO A 91 21.38 -0.04 4.99
N ALA A 92 20.69 1.09 5.10
CA ALA A 92 20.82 2.02 6.23
C ALA A 92 20.06 1.54 7.48
N LEU A 93 19.16 0.56 7.32
CA LEU A 93 18.25 0.05 8.34
C LEU A 93 18.48 -1.45 8.57
N GLN A 94 19.73 -1.95 8.52
CA GLN A 94 20.11 -3.37 8.68
C GLN A 94 19.61 -3.99 10.00
N MET A 95 18.31 -4.16 10.12
CA MET A 95 17.62 -4.71 11.28
C MET A 95 17.49 -6.21 11.11
N ARG A 96 17.61 -6.93 12.23
CA ARG A 96 17.61 -8.40 12.29
C ARG A 96 16.61 -9.01 11.32
N ARG A 97 17.15 -9.76 10.36
CA ARG A 97 16.41 -10.72 9.54
C ARG A 97 16.15 -12.05 10.29
N ASP A 98 16.65 -12.18 11.52
CA ASP A 98 16.72 -13.49 12.20
C ASP A 98 15.42 -13.90 12.88
N GLU A 99 14.58 -12.96 13.36
CA GLU A 99 13.25 -13.32 13.90
C GLU A 99 12.27 -13.74 12.80
N ASP A 100 12.26 -13.03 11.66
CA ASP A 100 11.43 -13.37 10.49
C ASP A 100 11.81 -14.74 9.88
N ARG A 101 13.06 -15.21 10.08
CA ARG A 101 13.52 -16.55 9.67
C ARG A 101 12.99 -17.67 10.56
N ASN A 102 12.74 -17.39 11.84
CA ASN A 102 12.25 -18.36 12.82
C ASN A 102 10.73 -18.25 13.06
N ALA A 103 10.09 -17.20 12.55
CA ALA A 103 8.64 -17.05 12.60
C ALA A 103 7.94 -18.17 11.81
N GLY A 104 7.01 -18.86 12.46
CA GLY A 104 6.20 -19.87 11.79
C GLY A 104 5.35 -19.26 10.67
N ALA A 105 4.97 -20.07 9.67
CA ALA A 105 4.14 -19.63 8.55
C ALA A 105 2.84 -18.91 9.00
N VAL A 106 2.29 -19.31 10.16
CA VAL A 106 1.10 -18.71 10.77
C VAL A 106 1.36 -17.28 11.25
N ASP A 107 2.53 -16.99 11.82
CA ASP A 107 2.86 -15.65 12.33
C ASP A 107 3.12 -14.67 11.19
N ILE A 108 3.78 -15.15 10.13
CA ILE A 108 3.96 -14.40 8.88
C ILE A 108 2.61 -14.05 8.26
N ALA A 109 1.67 -15.02 8.22
CA ALA A 109 0.32 -14.79 7.70
C ALA A 109 -0.45 -13.79 8.56
N ARG A 110 -0.37 -13.88 9.89
CA ARG A 110 -1.02 -12.93 10.82
C ARG A 110 -0.50 -11.51 10.64
N GLY A 111 0.81 -11.32 10.59
CA GLY A 111 1.43 -10.00 10.36
C GLY A 111 1.01 -9.38 9.02
N ARG A 112 0.95 -10.19 7.96
CA ARG A 112 0.47 -9.76 6.64
C ARG A 112 -0.98 -9.29 6.69
N THR A 113 -1.87 -10.07 7.31
CA THR A 113 -3.29 -9.74 7.42
C THR A 113 -3.51 -8.46 8.22
N ILE A 114 -2.81 -8.30 9.35
CA ILE A 114 -2.87 -7.06 10.16
C ILE A 114 -2.44 -5.85 9.30
N GLY A 115 -1.31 -5.97 8.60
CA GLY A 115 -0.84 -4.87 7.75
C GLY A 115 -1.79 -4.52 6.61
N VAL A 116 -2.51 -5.49 6.03
CA VAL A 116 -3.57 -5.23 5.03
C VAL A 116 -4.74 -4.47 5.65
N LEU A 117 -5.21 -4.91 6.83
CA LEU A 117 -6.33 -4.27 7.52
C LEU A 117 -6.01 -2.83 7.92
N GLU A 118 -4.81 -2.57 8.45
CA GLU A 118 -4.38 -1.21 8.79
C GLU A 118 -4.39 -0.28 7.58
N ARG A 119 -3.88 -0.75 6.44
CA ARG A 119 -3.83 0.03 5.21
C ARG A 119 -5.22 0.30 4.66
N ALA A 120 -6.11 -0.69 4.68
CA ALA A 120 -7.50 -0.52 4.30
C ALA A 120 -8.20 0.51 5.21
N LEU A 121 -8.01 0.41 6.53
CA LEU A 121 -8.52 1.37 7.50
C LEU A 121 -7.93 2.76 7.27
N ALA A 122 -6.62 2.87 7.02
CA ALA A 122 -5.95 4.15 6.79
C ALA A 122 -6.51 4.87 5.57
N VAL A 123 -6.63 4.17 4.44
CA VAL A 123 -7.25 4.71 3.22
C VAL A 123 -8.69 5.15 3.52
N THR A 124 -9.48 4.30 4.19
CA THR A 124 -10.88 4.59 4.53
C THR A 124 -11.01 5.85 5.39
N LEU A 125 -10.22 5.95 6.46
CA LEU A 125 -10.27 7.09 7.39
C LEU A 125 -9.84 8.39 6.72
N VAL A 126 -8.83 8.36 5.84
CA VAL A 126 -8.44 9.53 5.05
C VAL A 126 -9.58 9.94 4.10
N LEU A 127 -10.24 8.99 3.45
CA LEU A 127 -11.38 9.28 2.57
C LEU A 127 -12.54 9.90 3.36
N LEU A 128 -12.78 9.45 4.59
CA LEU A 128 -13.76 10.02 5.53
C LEU A 128 -13.30 11.34 6.19
N GLY A 129 -12.05 11.77 5.98
CA GLY A 129 -11.46 12.97 6.58
C GLY A 129 -11.10 12.83 8.07
N GLN A 130 -11.08 11.61 8.58
CA GLN A 130 -10.84 11.29 9.99
C GLN A 130 -9.36 11.03 10.27
N TYR A 131 -8.51 12.04 10.06
CA TYR A 131 -7.06 11.90 10.24
C TYR A 131 -6.67 11.58 11.70
N GLY A 132 -7.41 12.10 12.69
CA GLY A 132 -7.15 11.79 14.10
C GLY A 132 -7.33 10.31 14.45
N ALA A 133 -8.27 9.62 13.79
CA ALA A 133 -8.50 8.19 13.98
C ALA A 133 -7.33 7.32 13.48
N LEU A 134 -6.51 7.82 12.55
CA LEU A 134 -5.27 7.14 12.17
C LEU A 134 -4.33 7.00 13.37
N GLY A 135 -4.19 8.08 14.16
CA GLY A 135 -3.39 8.10 15.39
C GLY A 135 -3.86 7.06 16.41
N LEU A 136 -5.19 6.87 16.53
CA LEU A 136 -5.77 5.85 17.40
C LEU A 136 -5.40 4.44 16.96
N ILE A 137 -5.36 4.15 15.65
CA ILE A 137 -4.92 2.83 15.15
C ILE A 137 -3.47 2.57 15.53
N VAL A 138 -2.58 3.56 15.33
CA VAL A 138 -1.17 3.42 15.71
C VAL A 138 -1.04 3.18 17.21
N ALA A 139 -1.74 3.98 18.02
CA ALA A 139 -1.71 3.89 19.47
C ALA A 139 -2.22 2.53 19.96
N ALA A 140 -3.36 2.06 19.44
CA ALA A 140 -3.92 0.76 19.78
C ALA A 140 -2.97 -0.39 19.43
N LYS A 141 -2.33 -0.31 18.25
CA LYS A 141 -1.35 -1.31 17.82
C LYS A 141 -0.08 -1.31 18.68
N SER A 142 0.45 -0.14 19.02
CA SER A 142 1.58 0.00 19.93
C SER A 142 1.25 -0.52 21.34
N LEU A 143 0.04 -0.25 21.84
CA LEU A 143 -0.43 -0.73 23.14
C LEU A 143 -0.52 -2.27 23.17
N ALA A 144 -1.06 -2.88 22.11
CA ALA A 144 -1.16 -4.33 21.99
C ALA A 144 0.22 -5.05 21.97
N ARG A 145 1.28 -4.32 21.61
CA ARG A 145 2.67 -4.84 21.55
C ARG A 145 3.60 -4.20 22.57
N PHE A 146 3.07 -3.49 23.57
CA PHE A 146 3.87 -2.69 24.50
C PHE A 146 5.04 -3.46 25.14
N LYS A 147 4.81 -4.68 25.64
CA LYS A 147 5.87 -5.52 26.22
C LYS A 147 6.97 -5.92 25.23
N ALA A 148 6.62 -6.12 23.96
CA ALA A 148 7.60 -6.47 22.93
C ALA A 148 8.44 -5.26 22.51
N LEU A 149 7.93 -4.03 22.70
CA LEU A 149 8.66 -2.79 22.42
C LEU A 149 9.77 -2.50 23.44
N GLU A 150 9.94 -3.31 24.49
CA GLU A 150 11.08 -3.23 25.40
C GLU A 150 12.38 -3.71 24.71
N ASP A 151 12.27 -4.61 23.73
CA ASP A 151 13.39 -4.95 22.86
C ASP A 151 13.58 -3.84 21.83
N ARG A 152 14.73 -3.15 21.92
CA ARG A 152 15.09 -2.03 21.05
C ARG A 152 15.07 -2.42 19.57
N GLU A 153 15.58 -3.59 19.21
CA GLU A 153 15.69 -4.01 17.82
C GLU A 153 14.29 -4.27 17.24
N PHE A 154 13.44 -4.96 18.02
CA PHE A 154 12.04 -5.14 17.66
C PHE A 154 11.27 -3.82 17.58
N ALA A 155 11.49 -2.90 18.53
CA ALA A 155 10.81 -1.61 18.57
C ALA A 155 11.14 -0.74 17.35
N GLU A 156 12.42 -0.67 16.96
CA GLU A 156 12.86 0.04 15.76
C GLU A 156 12.22 -0.58 14.49
N TYR A 157 12.25 -1.92 14.36
CA TYR A 157 11.63 -2.64 13.24
C TYR A 157 10.13 -2.39 13.13
N PHE A 158 9.43 -2.54 14.25
CA PHE A 158 8.00 -2.35 14.35
C PHE A 158 7.59 -0.92 14.04
N LEU A 159 8.33 0.08 14.56
CA LEU A 159 8.01 1.49 14.37
C LEU A 159 8.20 1.90 12.91
N ILE A 160 9.33 1.54 12.29
CA ILE A 160 9.58 1.84 10.87
C ILE A 160 8.55 1.15 9.97
N GLY A 161 8.26 -0.13 10.21
CA GLY A 161 7.27 -0.88 9.43
C GLY A 161 5.87 -0.27 9.54
N THR A 162 5.47 0.13 10.75
CA THR A 162 4.16 0.73 11.01
C THR A 162 4.05 2.12 10.37
N LEU A 163 5.06 2.99 10.55
CA LEU A 163 5.07 4.32 9.95
C LEU A 163 5.09 4.27 8.42
N ALA A 164 5.88 3.36 7.82
CA ALA A 164 5.91 3.17 6.37
C ALA A 164 4.56 2.70 5.83
N SER A 165 3.91 1.75 6.52
CA SER A 165 2.58 1.24 6.15
C SER A 165 1.50 2.32 6.25
N LEU A 166 1.51 3.12 7.32
CA LEU A 166 0.58 4.23 7.51
C LEU A 166 0.79 5.34 6.49
N LEU A 167 2.05 5.68 6.19
CA LEU A 167 2.39 6.65 5.17
C LEU A 167 1.85 6.20 3.81
N LEU A 168 2.00 4.93 3.45
CA LEU A 168 1.46 4.37 2.22
C LEU A 168 -0.08 4.48 2.16
N GLY A 169 -0.77 4.11 3.25
CA GLY A 169 -2.22 4.25 3.34
C GLY A 169 -2.70 5.70 3.24
N LEU A 170 -1.97 6.62 3.89
CA LEU A 170 -2.25 8.04 3.85
C LEU A 170 -2.07 8.62 2.43
N LEU A 171 -0.95 8.30 1.77
CA LEU A 171 -0.70 8.73 0.40
C LEU A 171 -1.76 8.19 -0.56
N GLY A 172 -2.16 6.92 -0.41
CA GLY A 172 -3.22 6.32 -1.22
C GLY A 172 -4.57 7.03 -1.06
N GLY A 173 -5.00 7.29 0.18
CA GLY A 173 -6.25 8.00 0.46
C GLY A 173 -6.23 9.46 -0.03
N VAL A 174 -5.11 10.17 0.16
CA VAL A 174 -4.93 11.55 -0.32
C VAL A 174 -4.94 11.59 -1.84
N ALA A 175 -4.25 10.67 -2.52
CA ALA A 175 -4.24 10.59 -3.98
C ALA A 175 -5.66 10.45 -4.55
N VAL A 176 -6.48 9.57 -3.97
CA VAL A 176 -7.89 9.42 -4.34
C VAL A 176 -8.67 10.72 -4.15
N ARG A 177 -8.52 11.39 -2.99
CA ARG A 177 -9.18 12.68 -2.75
C ARG A 177 -8.77 13.74 -3.76
N LEU A 178 -7.49 13.83 -4.09
CA LEU A 178 -6.99 14.78 -5.08
C LEU A 178 -7.58 14.55 -6.46
N VAL A 179 -7.65 13.29 -6.91
CA VAL A 179 -8.27 12.93 -8.20
C VAL A 179 -9.77 13.26 -8.20
N LEU A 180 -10.48 12.95 -7.12
CA LEU A 180 -11.91 13.26 -6.98
C LEU A 180 -12.19 14.76 -6.92
N SER A 181 -11.31 15.56 -6.29
CA SER A 181 -11.47 17.03 -6.21
C SER A 181 -11.30 17.73 -7.55
N LYS A 182 -10.60 17.11 -8.50
CA LYS A 182 -10.36 17.63 -9.85
C LYS A 182 -11.43 17.22 -10.87
N SER A 183 -12.51 16.57 -10.47
CA SER A 183 -13.54 16.05 -11.38
C SER A 183 -14.93 16.56 -11.05
#